data_AF-A0A1M4Y515-F1
#
_entry.id   AF-A0A1M4Y515-F1
#
_cell.length_a   1.000
_cell.length_b   1.000
_cell.length_c   1.000
_cell.angle_alpha   90.00
_cell.angle_beta   90.00
_cell.angle_gamma   90.00
#
_symmetry.space_group_name_H-M   'P 1'
#
loop_
_entity.id
_entity.type
_entity.pdbx_description
1 polymer ?
#
loop_
_entity_poly.entity_id
_entity_poly.type
_entity_poly.pdbx_seq_one_letter_code
_entity_poly.pdbx_strand_id
1 'polypeptide(L)'
;MKSVRNTLFSNSETFGGLVENSLPDMPEIPICSFSGKPADYYIGLSGPGHHDEIRLLGPICSKFVETAIVNVLGQGVDNIQWPVILDLKKNIYYHSHDAHLKGHSAIMGWKNRIISKAKE
;
A
#
# COMPACT_ATOMS: atom_id res chain seq x y z
N MET A 1 16.59 8.27 30.04
CA MET A 1 15.77 7.28 29.30
C MET A 1 16.53 6.90 28.03
N LYS A 2 16.87 5.62 27.86
CA LYS A 2 17.68 5.14 26.72
C LYS A 2 16.75 4.94 25.52
N SER A 3 17.02 5.67 24.44
CA SER A 3 16.34 5.55 23.15
C SER A 3 16.75 4.24 22.48
N VAL A 4 15.79 3.35 22.24
CA VAL A 4 16.01 2.10 21.51
C VAL A 4 15.96 2.43 20.02
N ARG A 5 17.14 2.47 19.39
CA ARG A 5 17.27 2.48 17.93
C ARG A 5 16.98 1.07 17.44
N ASN A 6 15.93 0.91 16.64
CA ASN A 6 15.64 -0.34 15.96
C ASN A 6 16.54 -0.41 14.71
N THR A 7 17.65 -1.13 14.82
CA THR A 7 18.53 -1.45 13.70
C THR A 7 17.88 -2.59 12.92
N LEU A 8 17.32 -2.30 11.74
CA LEU A 8 16.90 -3.35 10.81
C LEU A 8 18.15 -4.02 10.25
N PHE A 9 18.21 -5.34 10.42
CA PHE A 9 19.32 -6.21 10.04
C PHE A 9 19.52 -6.20 8.53
N SER A 10 20.73 -5.84 8.09
CA SER A 10 21.26 -6.15 6.76
C SER A 10 21.99 -7.50 6.84
N ASN A 11 21.33 -8.59 6.45
CA ASN A 11 22.01 -9.86 6.21
C ASN A 11 22.04 -10.09 4.69
N SER A 12 23.16 -9.76 4.06
CA SER A 12 23.46 -10.18 2.69
C SER A 12 24.95 -10.51 2.55
N GLU A 13 25.28 -11.74 2.93
CA GLU A 13 26.49 -12.52 2.60
C GLU A 13 25.99 -13.98 2.66
N THR A 14 26.17 -14.92 1.74
CA THR A 14 27.02 -15.11 0.54
C THR A 14 26.44 -16.34 -0.20
N PHE A 15 26.46 -16.38 -1.53
CA PHE A 15 26.95 -17.55 -2.32
C PHE A 15 26.81 -17.26 -3.83
N GLY A 16 27.96 -17.07 -4.49
CA GLY A 16 28.06 -17.15 -5.94
C GLY A 16 28.21 -18.61 -6.36
N GLY A 17 27.42 -19.03 -7.35
CA GLY A 17 27.50 -20.37 -7.91
C GLY A 17 26.43 -20.66 -8.98
N LEU A 18 26.88 -20.60 -10.23
CA LEU A 18 26.42 -21.32 -11.43
C LEU A 18 24.98 -21.15 -11.99
N VAL A 19 24.98 -20.57 -13.21
CA VAL A 19 24.06 -20.65 -14.36
C VAL A 19 23.03 -21.79 -14.36
N GLU A 20 21.74 -21.46 -14.53
CA GLU A 20 20.84 -22.15 -15.47
C GLU A 20 19.52 -21.37 -15.72
N ASN A 21 19.35 -20.90 -16.95
CA ASN A 21 18.09 -20.64 -17.67
C ASN A 21 16.89 -20.12 -16.84
N SER A 22 16.79 -18.80 -16.65
CA SER A 22 15.56 -18.20 -16.13
C SER A 22 14.46 -18.18 -17.20
N LEU A 23 13.44 -19.00 -16.95
CA LEU A 23 12.08 -18.90 -17.48
C LEU A 23 11.60 -17.43 -17.47
N PRO A 24 10.68 -17.02 -18.36
CA PRO A 24 10.17 -15.66 -18.40
C PRO A 24 9.65 -15.27 -17.00
N ASP A 25 10.23 -14.21 -16.45
CA ASP A 25 9.95 -13.63 -15.14
C ASP A 25 8.44 -13.49 -14.96
N MET A 26 7.83 -14.47 -14.29
CA MET A 26 6.50 -14.33 -13.75
C MET A 26 6.58 -13.18 -12.74
N PRO A 27 5.75 -12.13 -12.85
CA PRO A 27 5.83 -11.01 -11.92
C PRO A 27 5.63 -11.55 -10.52
N GLU A 28 6.71 -11.54 -9.74
CA GLU A 28 6.71 -12.07 -8.38
C GLU A 28 5.68 -11.28 -7.57
N ILE A 29 4.74 -12.00 -6.95
CA ILE A 29 3.66 -11.36 -6.19
C ILE A 29 4.33 -10.61 -5.03
N PRO A 30 4.13 -9.28 -4.93
CA PRO A 30 4.83 -8.49 -3.93
C PRO A 30 4.43 -8.93 -2.52
N ILE A 31 5.38 -8.83 -1.58
CA ILE A 31 5.17 -9.24 -0.20
C ILE A 31 4.61 -8.09 0.62
N CYS A 32 3.51 -8.34 1.31
CA CYS A 32 2.82 -7.41 2.20
C CYS A 32 3.71 -6.94 3.36
N SER A 33 3.93 -5.63 3.44
CA SER A 33 4.85 -5.01 4.41
C SER A 33 4.48 -5.24 5.88
N PHE A 34 3.22 -5.59 6.16
CA PHE A 34 2.73 -5.83 7.52
C PHE A 34 2.85 -7.28 7.99
N SER A 35 2.97 -8.26 7.10
CA SER A 35 2.92 -9.67 7.52
C SER A 35 3.83 -10.64 6.79
N GLY A 36 4.56 -10.22 5.76
CA GLY A 36 5.41 -11.14 5.00
C GLY A 36 4.64 -12.12 4.11
N LYS A 37 3.31 -12.02 4.04
CA LYS A 37 2.44 -12.81 3.14
C LYS A 37 2.33 -12.15 1.75
N PRO A 38 1.85 -12.85 0.72
CA PRO A 38 1.51 -12.22 -0.56
C PRO A 38 0.57 -11.03 -0.34
N ALA A 39 0.84 -9.92 -1.04
CA ALA A 39 0.01 -8.73 -0.99
C ALA A 39 -1.16 -8.82 -1.96
N ASP A 40 -2.22 -8.10 -1.62
CA ASP A 40 -3.43 -8.00 -2.43
C ASP A 40 -3.50 -6.65 -3.16
N TYR A 41 -2.85 -5.62 -2.59
CA TYR A 41 -2.90 -4.24 -3.06
C TYR A 41 -1.57 -3.53 -2.86
N TYR A 42 -1.45 -2.35 -3.46
CA TYR A 42 -0.51 -1.32 -3.03
C TYR A 42 -1.25 -0.19 -2.33
N ILE A 43 -0.57 0.48 -1.40
CA ILE A 43 -1.00 1.77 -0.87
C ILE A 43 -0.06 2.88 -1.36
N GLY A 44 -0.65 4.03 -1.66
CA GLY A 44 0.03 5.25 -2.00
C GLY A 44 -0.65 6.49 -1.43
N LEU A 45 -0.06 7.63 -1.72
CA LEU A 45 -0.54 8.95 -1.39
C LEU A 45 -0.63 9.80 -2.66
N SER A 46 -1.79 10.37 -2.93
CA SER A 46 -1.90 11.46 -3.92
C SER A 46 -1.77 12.81 -3.23
N GLY A 47 -1.40 13.83 -3.99
CA GLY A 47 -1.53 15.22 -3.57
C GLY A 47 -2.99 15.66 -3.35
N PRO A 48 -3.22 16.96 -3.10
CA PRO A 48 -4.54 17.52 -2.82
C PRO A 48 -5.56 17.29 -3.95
N GLY A 49 -5.09 17.24 -5.20
CA GLY A 49 -5.88 17.00 -6.40
C GLY A 49 -6.04 15.52 -6.74
N HIS A 50 -7.15 15.17 -7.38
CA HIS A 50 -7.46 13.80 -7.80
C HIS A 50 -6.53 13.26 -8.91
N HIS A 51 -5.94 14.17 -9.71
CA HIS A 51 -5.03 13.84 -10.81
C HIS A 51 -3.56 14.02 -10.42
N ASP A 52 -3.28 14.27 -9.15
CA ASP A 52 -1.93 14.43 -8.68
C ASP A 52 -1.20 13.08 -8.74
N GLU A 53 0.13 13.16 -8.89
CA GLU A 53 0.98 11.98 -8.92
C GLU A 53 0.80 11.15 -7.64
N ILE A 54 0.68 9.83 -7.82
CA ILE A 54 0.54 8.90 -6.70
C ILE A 54 1.94 8.43 -6.27
N ARG A 55 2.34 8.85 -5.08
CA ARG A 55 3.53 8.30 -4.42
C ARG A 55 3.20 6.94 -3.83
N LEU A 56 3.69 5.86 -4.45
CA LEU A 56 3.60 4.51 -3.91
C LEU A 56 4.41 4.39 -2.62
N LEU A 57 3.79 3.81 -1.59
CA LEU A 57 4.41 3.59 -0.29
C LEU A 57 4.78 2.12 -0.06
N GLY A 58 3.92 1.20 -0.50
CA GLY A 58 4.26 -0.21 -0.42
C GLY A 58 3.10 -1.18 -0.64
N PRO A 59 3.43 -2.47 -0.83
CA PRO A 59 2.46 -3.55 -0.95
C PRO A 59 1.81 -3.90 0.40
N ILE A 60 0.51 -4.14 0.39
CA ILE A 60 -0.29 -4.43 1.58
C ILE A 60 -1.29 -5.56 1.33
N CYS A 61 -1.62 -6.26 2.41
CA CYS A 61 -2.66 -7.28 2.43
C CYS A 61 -4.03 -6.61 2.63
N SER A 62 -5.08 -7.18 2.06
CA SER A 62 -6.49 -6.82 2.23
C SER A 62 -6.87 -6.56 3.70
N LYS A 63 -6.48 -7.46 4.61
CA LYS A 63 -6.75 -7.35 6.05
C LYS A 63 -6.11 -6.14 6.74
N PHE A 64 -5.12 -5.51 6.12
CA PHE A 64 -4.38 -4.36 6.67
C PHE A 64 -4.66 -3.04 5.93
N VAL A 65 -5.62 -3.00 5.00
CA VAL A 65 -5.91 -1.78 4.25
C VAL A 65 -6.35 -0.64 5.18
N GLU A 66 -7.23 -0.89 6.13
CA GLU A 66 -7.66 0.14 7.10
C GLU A 66 -6.49 0.64 7.95
N THR A 67 -5.64 -0.27 8.44
CA THR A 67 -4.43 0.06 9.19
C THR A 67 -3.47 0.90 8.34
N ALA A 68 -3.28 0.54 7.08
CA ALA A 68 -2.41 1.26 6.17
C ALA A 68 -2.93 2.68 5.91
N ILE A 69 -4.24 2.85 5.68
CA ILE A 69 -4.89 4.16 5.54
C ILE A 69 -4.66 5.03 6.78
N VAL A 70 -4.87 4.47 7.98
CA VAL A 70 -4.66 5.20 9.25
C VAL A 70 -3.20 5.58 9.42
N ASN A 71 -2.26 4.65 9.20
CA ASN A 71 -0.83 4.90 9.34
C ASN A 71 -0.38 6.03 8.43
N VAL A 72 -0.89 6.06 7.20
CA VAL A 72 -0.54 7.06 6.20
C VAL A 72 -1.09 8.44 6.57
N LEU A 73 -2.35 8.51 7.02
CA LEU A 73 -2.94 9.77 7.51
C LEU A 73 -2.28 10.26 8.81
N GLY A 74 -1.85 9.34 9.68
CA GLY A 74 -1.22 9.63 10.96
C GLY A 74 0.22 10.14 10.87
N GLN A 75 0.84 10.12 9.68
CA GLN A 75 2.20 10.63 9.47
C GLN A 75 2.28 12.16 9.44
N GLY A 76 1.15 12.88 9.55
CA GLY A 76 1.14 14.33 9.77
C GLY A 76 1.85 15.12 8.68
N VAL A 77 1.34 15.05 7.46
CA VAL A 77 1.87 15.82 6.33
C VAL A 77 1.32 17.23 6.34
N ASP A 78 2.21 18.22 6.13
CA ASP A 78 1.89 19.66 6.07
C ASP A 78 0.89 20.02 4.96
N ASN A 79 0.68 19.12 4.00
CA ASN A 79 -0.29 19.24 2.91
C ASN A 79 -1.32 18.10 2.97
N ILE A 80 -2.56 18.39 2.61
CA ILE A 80 -3.61 17.38 2.48
C ILE A 80 -3.20 16.36 1.41
N GLN A 81 -2.93 15.13 1.82
CA GLN A 81 -2.65 14.02 0.93
C GLN A 81 -3.71 12.94 1.12
N TRP A 82 -4.13 12.33 0.02
CA TRP A 82 -5.22 11.36 0.02
C TRP A 82 -4.65 9.94 -0.11
N PRO A 83 -4.97 9.04 0.83
CA PRO A 83 -4.71 7.62 0.66
C PRO A 83 -5.32 7.07 -0.63
N VAL A 84 -4.51 6.34 -1.39
CA VAL A 84 -4.92 5.63 -2.60
C VAL A 84 -4.56 4.17 -2.47
N ILE A 85 -5.51 3.29 -2.80
CA ILE A 85 -5.31 1.85 -2.87
C ILE A 85 -5.30 1.47 -4.35
N LEU A 86 -4.25 0.75 -4.75
CA LEU A 86 -4.05 0.31 -6.12
C LEU A 86 -4.07 -1.21 -6.17
N ASP A 87 -4.53 -1.78 -7.27
CA ASP A 87 -4.39 -3.21 -7.53
C ASP A 87 -2.91 -3.58 -7.78
N LEU A 88 -2.60 -4.87 -7.90
CA LEU A 88 -1.24 -5.33 -8.20
C LEU A 88 -0.73 -4.90 -9.59
N LYS A 89 -1.63 -4.46 -10.48
CA LYS A 89 -1.31 -3.87 -11.79
C LYS A 89 -1.14 -2.35 -11.72
N LYS A 90 -1.16 -1.77 -10.51
CA LYS A 90 -1.04 -0.33 -10.23
C LYS A 90 -2.18 0.53 -10.81
N ASN A 91 -3.35 -0.06 -11.06
CA ASN A 91 -4.56 0.71 -11.35
C ASN A 91 -5.21 1.17 -10.04
N ILE A 92 -5.83 2.35 -10.06
CA ILE A 92 -6.54 2.89 -8.90
C ILE A 92 -7.76 2.02 -8.59
N TYR A 93 -7.71 1.31 -7.47
CA TYR A 93 -8.83 0.52 -6.98
C TYR A 93 -9.71 1.36 -6.03
N TYR A 94 -9.13 2.25 -5.23
CA TYR A 94 -9.86 3.18 -4.37
C TYR A 94 -9.05 4.44 -4.13
N HIS A 95 -9.71 5.60 -4.14
CA HIS A 95 -9.09 6.89 -3.86
C HIS A 95 -9.91 7.61 -2.77
N SER A 96 -9.26 8.01 -1.68
CA SER A 96 -9.98 8.61 -0.55
C SER A 96 -10.55 10.01 -0.82
N HIS A 97 -10.06 10.70 -1.83
CA HIS A 97 -10.63 11.97 -2.28
C HIS A 97 -12.10 11.77 -2.71
N ASP A 98 -12.42 10.67 -3.40
CA ASP A 98 -13.79 10.38 -3.83
C ASP A 98 -14.73 10.15 -2.64
N ALA A 99 -14.20 9.63 -1.53
CA ALA A 99 -14.93 9.47 -0.28
C ALA A 99 -15.13 10.84 0.39
N HIS A 100 -14.10 11.69 0.38
CA HIS A 100 -14.17 13.04 0.92
C HIS A 100 -15.22 13.89 0.21
N LEU A 101 -15.28 13.85 -1.13
CA LEU A 101 -16.30 14.55 -1.92
C LEU A 101 -17.74 14.14 -1.55
N LYS A 102 -17.91 12.96 -0.96
CA LYS A 102 -19.20 12.42 -0.49
C LYS A 102 -19.43 12.66 1.01
N GLY A 103 -18.55 13.39 1.69
CA GLY A 103 -18.62 13.61 3.15
C GLY A 103 -18.22 12.40 3.99
N HIS A 104 -17.50 11.44 3.42
CA HIS A 104 -17.04 10.24 4.13
C HIS A 104 -15.56 10.34 4.50
N SER A 105 -15.18 9.69 5.60
CA SER A 105 -13.77 9.44 5.90
C SER A 105 -13.18 8.43 4.91
N ALA A 106 -11.84 8.39 4.80
CA ALA A 106 -11.14 7.42 3.96
C ALA A 106 -11.52 5.96 4.31
N ILE A 107 -11.64 5.63 5.60
CA ILE A 107 -12.01 4.29 6.03
C ILE A 107 -13.47 3.96 5.67
N MET A 108 -14.40 4.91 5.86
CA MET A 108 -15.79 4.71 5.48
C MET A 108 -15.93 4.49 3.96
N GLY A 109 -15.22 5.29 3.16
CA GLY A 109 -15.20 5.12 1.71
C GLY A 109 -14.70 3.74 1.29
N TRP A 110 -13.61 3.27 1.91
CA TRP A 110 -13.07 1.92 1.68
C TRP A 110 -14.10 0.82 2.01
N LYS A 111 -14.74 0.89 3.19
CA LYS A 111 -15.76 -0.10 3.60
C LYS A 111 -16.93 -0.15 2.63
N ASN A 112 -17.41 1.02 2.21
CA ASN A 112 -18.50 1.13 1.22
C ASN A 112 -18.12 0.49 -0.13
N ARG A 113 -16.85 0.62 -0.55
CA ARG A 113 -16.32 0.00 -1.77
C ARG A 113 -16.28 -1.53 -1.69
N ILE A 114 -15.87 -2.10 -0.55
CA ILE A 114 -15.86 -3.57 -0.37
C ILE A 114 -17.30 -4.12 -0.37
N ILE A 115 -18.21 -3.46 0.34
CA ILE A 115 -19.61 -3.90 0.44
C ILE A 115 -20.32 -3.86 -0.92
N SER A 116 -20.07 -2.82 -1.72
CA SER A 116 -20.64 -2.73 -3.07
C SER A 116 -20.12 -3.84 -3.98
N LYS A 117 -18.82 -4.14 -3.90
CA LYS A 117 -18.21 -5.26 -4.65
C LYS A 117 -18.73 -6.64 -4.25
N ALA A 118 -19.13 -6.85 -2.99
CA ALA A 118 -19.69 -8.12 -2.55
C ALA A 118 -21.14 -8.37 -3.04
N LYS A 119 -21.79 -7.37 -3.62
CA LYS A 119 -23.16 -7.46 -4.16
C LYS A 119 -23.22 -7.61 -5.68
N GLU A 120 -22.08 -7.41 -6.36
CA GLU A 120 -21.91 -7.67 -7.80
C GLU A 120 -21.55 -9.13 -8.05
#